data_AF-A0A968IMQ3-F1
#
_entry.id   AF-A0A968IMQ3-F1
#
_cell.length_a   1.000
_cell.length_b   1.000
_cell.length_c   1.000
_cell.angle_alpha   90.00
_cell.angle_beta   90.00
_cell.angle_gamma   90.00
#
_symmetry.space_group_name_H-M   'P 1'
#
loop_
_entity.id
_entity.type
_entity.pdbx_description
1 polymer ?
#
loop_
_entity_poly.entity_id
_entity_poly.type
_entity_poly.pdbx_seq_one_letter_code
_entity_poly.pdbx_strand_id
1 'polypeptide(L)'
;MKKADLETEDDLRAEYDLKSLRVRKLGSGRKSFSGSTVRLEPDVAEIFPSAESVNEALRFLIKVAQKNQLSSLTVKPNTALERTNDSP
;
A
#
# COMPACT_ATOMS: atom_id res chain seq x y z
N MET A 1 63.97 26.34 11.95
CA MET A 1 62.56 25.91 11.83
C MET A 1 62.54 24.62 11.01
N LYS A 2 62.07 23.49 11.57
CA LYS A 2 61.81 22.28 10.78
C LYS A 2 60.31 21.99 10.88
N LYS A 3 59.57 22.29 9.82
CA LYS A 3 58.21 21.81 9.62
C LYS A 3 58.37 20.47 8.93
N ALA A 4 58.18 19.38 9.67
CA ALA A 4 58.01 18.07 9.06
C ALA A 4 56.61 18.09 8.43
N ASP A 5 56.57 17.95 7.11
CA ASP A 5 55.34 17.75 6.36
C ASP A 5 54.87 16.33 6.69
N LEU A 6 54.09 16.20 7.75
CA LEU A 6 53.35 14.99 8.03
C LEU A 6 52.17 15.02 7.07
N GLU A 7 52.36 14.43 5.89
CA GLU A 7 51.25 14.04 5.03
C GLU A 7 50.37 13.09 5.84
N THR A 8 49.38 13.65 6.54
CA THR A 8 48.35 12.88 7.19
C THR A 8 47.49 12.33 6.08
N GLU A 9 47.68 11.05 5.74
CA GLU A 9 46.74 10.27 4.93
C GLU A 9 45.36 10.42 5.59
N ASP A 10 44.54 11.35 5.08
CA ASP A 10 43.17 11.63 5.54
C ASP A 10 42.19 10.57 5.00
N ASP A 11 42.69 9.34 4.85
CA ASP A 11 41.97 8.21 4.29
C ASP A 11 41.39 7.36 5.43
N LEU A 12 40.09 7.10 5.34
CA LEU A 12 39.41 6.18 6.24
C LEU A 12 39.92 4.76 6.00
N ARG A 13 40.12 4.00 7.08
CA ARG A 13 40.45 2.57 6.94
C ARG A 13 39.32 1.82 6.24
N ALA A 14 39.67 0.75 5.53
CA ALA A 14 38.71 -0.03 4.75
C ALA A 14 37.53 -0.58 5.56
N GLU A 15 37.71 -0.83 6.87
CA GLU A 15 36.61 -1.29 7.73
C GLU A 15 35.53 -0.22 7.98
N TYR A 16 35.85 1.05 7.75
CA TYR A 16 34.94 2.19 7.92
C TYR A 16 34.29 2.64 6.60
N ASP A 17 34.18 1.78 5.58
CA ASP A 17 33.43 2.10 4.35
C ASP A 17 31.91 2.05 4.60
N LEU A 18 31.33 3.21 4.87
CA LEU A 18 29.90 3.36 5.15
C LEU A 18 29.02 3.42 3.88
N LYS A 19 29.60 3.34 2.66
CA LYS A 19 28.86 3.49 1.38
C LYS A 19 27.78 2.43 1.17
N SER A 20 27.94 1.25 1.77
CA SER A 20 26.98 0.14 1.67
C SER A 20 25.80 0.24 2.65
N LEU A 21 25.86 1.15 3.62
CA LEU A 21 24.86 1.25 4.67
C LEU A 21 23.63 2.02 4.22
N ARG A 22 22.44 1.53 4.60
CA ARG A 22 21.18 2.24 4.40
C ARG A 22 21.08 3.40 5.39
N VAL A 23 21.20 4.62 4.90
CA VAL A 23 21.05 5.83 5.72
C VAL A 23 19.60 5.99 6.17
N ARG A 24 19.36 6.06 7.48
CA ARG A 24 18.06 6.38 8.08
C ARG A 24 18.14 7.70 8.83
N LYS A 25 17.29 8.67 8.48
CA LYS A 25 17.19 9.93 9.24
C LYS A 25 16.66 9.64 10.64
N LEU A 26 17.43 10.04 11.65
CA LEU A 26 17.07 10.01 13.07
C LEU A 26 16.91 11.46 13.56
N GLY A 27 15.88 11.75 14.36
CA GLY A 27 15.66 13.08 14.95
C GLY A 27 14.24 13.65 14.75
N SER A 28 14.00 14.79 15.39
CA SER A 28 12.77 15.57 15.26
C SER A 28 12.65 16.15 13.85
N GLY A 29 11.46 16.09 13.24
CA GLY A 29 11.25 16.46 11.83
C GLY A 29 11.28 15.28 10.85
N ARG A 30 11.24 14.02 11.34
CA ARG A 30 10.95 12.89 10.45
C ARG A 30 9.61 13.14 9.76
N LYS A 31 9.61 13.16 8.43
CA LYS A 31 8.43 12.71 7.70
C LYS A 31 8.41 11.20 7.97
N SER A 32 7.40 10.69 8.67
CA SER A 32 7.09 9.25 8.55
C SER A 32 7.06 8.96 7.04
N PHE A 33 7.46 7.75 6.61
CA PHE A 33 7.20 7.33 5.23
C PHE A 33 5.75 7.71 4.93
N SER A 34 5.57 8.68 4.03
CA SER A 34 4.40 9.55 4.02
C SER A 34 3.18 8.73 3.62
N GLY A 35 2.40 8.28 4.61
CA GLY A 35 1.19 7.49 4.40
C GLY A 35 0.85 6.60 5.59
N SER A 36 -0.41 6.19 5.66
CA SER A 36 -0.87 5.08 6.50
C SER A 36 -0.14 3.80 6.07
N THR A 37 0.70 3.24 6.94
CA THR A 37 1.34 1.94 6.68
C THR A 37 0.36 0.82 7.04
N VAL A 38 0.06 -0.05 6.08
CA VAL A 38 -0.76 -1.25 6.30
C VAL A 38 0.17 -2.45 6.33
N ARG A 39 0.15 -3.20 7.43
CA ARG A 39 0.92 -4.44 7.56
C ARG A 39 0.11 -5.60 6.99
N LEU A 40 0.72 -6.37 6.10
CA LEU A 40 0.17 -7.62 5.60
C LEU A 40 0.71 -8.79 6.45
N GLU A 41 -0.09 -9.84 6.56
CA GLU A 41 0.35 -11.11 7.12
C GLU A 41 1.34 -11.82 6.15
N PRO A 42 2.24 -12.68 6.66
CA PRO A 42 3.33 -13.24 5.86
C PRO A 42 2.83 -14.14 4.71
N ASP A 43 1.78 -14.90 4.95
CA ASP A 43 1.09 -15.72 3.94
C ASP A 43 0.55 -14.88 2.78
N VAL A 44 -0.06 -13.73 3.08
CA VAL A 44 -0.57 -12.81 2.06
C VAL A 44 0.58 -12.14 1.30
N ALA A 45 1.67 -11.78 1.98
CA ALA A 45 2.83 -11.18 1.35
C ALA A 45 3.57 -12.15 0.42
N GLU A 46 3.57 -13.45 0.72
CA GLU A 46 4.11 -14.49 -0.17
C GLU A 46 3.29 -14.65 -1.46
N ILE A 47 1.96 -14.54 -1.36
CA ILE A 47 1.05 -14.65 -2.51
C ILE A 47 1.05 -13.38 -3.36
N PHE A 48 1.18 -12.21 -2.73
CA PHE A 48 1.14 -10.90 -3.39
C PHE A 48 2.49 -10.16 -3.27
N PRO A 49 3.45 -10.45 -4.16
CA PRO A 49 4.81 -9.91 -4.05
C PRO A 49 4.91 -8.41 -4.38
N SER A 50 3.87 -7.80 -4.97
CA SER A 50 3.87 -6.38 -5.35
C SER A 50 2.66 -5.62 -4.78
N ALA A 51 2.88 -4.35 -4.43
CA ALA A 51 1.80 -3.47 -3.98
C ALA A 51 0.72 -3.26 -5.05
N GLU A 52 1.09 -3.31 -6.34
CA GLU A 52 0.15 -3.22 -7.45
C GLU A 52 -0.83 -4.40 -7.44
N SER A 53 -0.33 -5.63 -7.29
CA SER A 53 -1.16 -6.84 -7.25
C SER A 53 -2.17 -6.83 -6.09
N VAL A 54 -1.74 -6.38 -4.90
CA VAL A 54 -2.63 -6.21 -3.73
C VAL A 54 -3.73 -5.19 -4.04
N ASN A 55 -3.34 -4.04 -4.59
CA ASN A 55 -4.28 -2.96 -4.87
C ASN A 55 -5.31 -3.34 -5.93
N GLU A 56 -4.92 -4.09 -6.96
CA GLU A 56 -5.83 -4.59 -7.97
C GLU A 56 -6.83 -5.59 -7.40
N ALA A 57 -6.37 -6.54 -6.58
CA ALA A 57 -7.24 -7.51 -5.92
C ALA A 57 -8.28 -6.82 -5.00
N LEU A 58 -7.84 -5.85 -4.19
CA LEU A 58 -8.74 -5.08 -3.32
C LEU A 58 -9.74 -4.25 -4.13
N ARG A 59 -9.32 -3.62 -5.22
CA ARG A 59 -10.23 -2.89 -6.14
C ARG A 59 -11.24 -3.81 -6.79
N PHE A 60 -10.82 -5.01 -7.19
CA PHE A 60 -11.73 -6.02 -7.73
C PHE A 60 -12.78 -6.42 -6.70
N LEU A 61 -12.37 -6.70 -5.46
CA LEU A 61 -13.29 -7.03 -4.37
C LEU A 61 -14.30 -5.90 -4.11
N ILE A 62 -13.85 -4.64 -4.10
CA ILE A 62 -14.74 -3.48 -3.98
C ILE A 62 -15.77 -3.45 -5.11
N LYS A 63 -15.36 -3.68 -6.37
CA LYS A 63 -16.28 -3.71 -7.52
C LYS A 63 -17.32 -4.83 -7.37
N VAL A 64 -16.91 -6.02 -6.93
CA VAL A 64 -17.83 -7.15 -6.69
C VAL A 64 -18.80 -6.82 -5.56
N ALA A 65 -18.30 -6.29 -4.45
CA ALA A 65 -19.12 -5.90 -3.30
C ALA A 65 -20.16 -4.83 -3.68
N GLN A 66 -19.77 -3.81 -4.46
CA GLN A 66 -20.68 -2.78 -4.96
C GLN A 66 -21.76 -3.37 -5.88
N LYS A 67 -21.38 -4.26 -6.83
CA LYS A 67 -22.35 -4.95 -7.67
C LYS A 67 -23.34 -5.76 -6.86
N ASN A 68 -22.86 -6.46 -5.82
CA ASN A 68 -23.73 -7.25 -4.94
C ASN A 68 -24.68 -6.36 -4.11
N GLN A 69 -24.24 -5.19 -3.68
CA GLN A 69 -25.08 -4.20 -3.01
C GLN A 69 -26.15 -3.63 -3.95
N LEU A 70 -25.82 -3.33 -5.21
CA LEU A 70 -26.80 -2.92 -6.22
C LEU A 70 -27.78 -4.05 -6.60
N SER A 71 -27.34 -5.31 -6.61
CA SER A 71 -28.26 -6.44 -6.79
C SER A 71 -29.18 -6.66 -5.58
N SER A 72 -28.72 -6.36 -4.37
CA SER A 72 -29.59 -6.40 -3.17
C SER A 72 -30.68 -5.32 -3.18
N LEU A 73 -30.47 -4.21 -3.92
CA LEU A 73 -31.45 -3.14 -4.11
C LEU A 73 -32.44 -3.42 -5.26
N THR A 74 -32.15 -4.38 -6.14
CA THR A 74 -32.97 -4.69 -7.32
C THR A 74 -33.80 -5.98 -7.21
N VAL A 75 -33.76 -6.69 -6.07
CA VAL A 75 -34.71 -7.79 -5.81
C VAL A 75 -36.04 -7.23 -5.28
N LYS A 76 -36.87 -6.78 -6.22
CA LYS A 76 -38.32 -7.04 -6.22
C LYS A 76 -38.79 -7.38 -7.64
N PRO A 77 -38.68 -8.64 -8.09
CA PRO A 77 -39.60 -9.20 -9.05
C PRO A 77 -40.73 -9.93 -8.31
N ASN A 78 -41.92 -9.95 -8.93
CA ASN A 78 -43.17 -10.65 -8.58
C ASN A 78 -44.20 -9.70 -7.95
N THR A 79 -45.35 -9.38 -8.56
CA THR A 79 -46.13 -10.17 -9.52
C THR A 79 -47.07 -9.22 -10.29
N ALA A 80 -47.03 -9.23 -11.62
CA ALA A 80 -48.08 -8.66 -12.45
C ALA A 80 -48.99 -9.81 -12.90
N LEU A 81 -50.28 -9.79 -12.52
CA LEU A 81 -51.36 -10.38 -13.30
C LEU A 81 -52.65 -9.59 -13.03
N GLU A 82 -53.19 -9.07 -14.13
CA GLU A 82 -54.41 -8.31 -14.31
C GLU A 82 -55.62 -8.90 -13.58
N ARG A 83 -56.49 -8.04 -13.05
CA ARG A 83 -57.93 -8.09 -13.35
C ARG A 83 -58.44 -6.67 -13.52
N THR A 84 -58.60 -6.29 -14.78
CA THR A 84 -59.65 -5.37 -15.20
C THR A 84 -60.96 -5.80 -14.55
N ASN A 85 -61.64 -4.89 -13.86
CA ASN A 85 -63.09 -4.92 -13.80
C ASN A 85 -63.56 -3.48 -13.68
N ASP A 86 -64.12 -3.01 -14.79
CA ASP A 86 -65.01 -1.88 -14.90
C ASP A 86 -66.09 -1.89 -13.79
N SER A 87 -66.30 -0.70 -13.21
CA SER A 87 -67.57 0.02 -12.99
C SER A 87 -68.88 -0.71 -12.59
N PRO A 88 -69.83 -0.02 -11.93
CA PRO A 88 -70.10 1.43 -11.99
C PRO A 88 -69.95 2.21 -10.67
#